data_AF-A0A0F7JW26-F1
#
_entry.id   AF-A0A0F7JW26-F1
#
_cell.length_a   1.000
_cell.length_b   1.000
_cell.length_c   1.000
_cell.angle_alpha   90.00
_cell.angle_beta   90.00
_cell.angle_gamma   90.00
#
_symmetry.space_group_name_H-M   'P 1'
#
loop_
_entity.id
_entity.type
_entity.pdbx_description
1 polymer ?
#
loop_
_entity_poly.entity_id
_entity_poly.type
_entity_poly.pdbx_seq_one_letter_code
_entity_poly.pdbx_strand_id
1 'polypeptide(L)'
;MTERAKLNFYDRVLRPDPSRTVVRPFEPSYPEGFDGGTSRTQETVDLTVALDEAELARQLKGVTLSLDENHRDVDAMLLRRFDEVAGRIEGADRINAEQRRLIGAYCSEEYAYEAAALFNPSAVLHPDQSGLPEGTIRFVMSLRGIGEGHVSSVTFRTGTWTPGGELVVDDPSPTAVPPLIETCEKGGDVAVRLCCAGSRTISEIVLFPVLPSQRQGIEDMRLVRFCDDDGSIIYHGTYTAFSGAEVLSELLSSTDFRSFEMRVLTGKAAIGKGMALFPRRIAGNYAMLGRQDNKNIWLHVSDDILHWEGGAKIIAPRFPWEFVQMGNCGSPIEIAEGWLVIVHGVGTVRNYCIGACLLDKNDPLKLLARTPRPVLAPSPHERDGYVPNVVYSCGAIVQGRTMFLPYAVADSFTAFATASIDNLLSVME
;
A
#
# COMPACT_ATOMS: atom_id res chain seq x y z
N MET A 1 5.68 -25.99 -29.43
CA MET A 1 5.86 -25.43 -28.07
C MET A 1 4.84 -24.32 -27.90
N THR A 2 4.05 -24.27 -26.83
CA THR A 2 3.06 -23.20 -26.61
C THR A 2 3.76 -21.84 -26.50
N GLU A 3 3.34 -20.84 -27.28
CA GLU A 3 3.93 -19.50 -27.21
C GLU A 3 3.67 -18.86 -25.83
N ARG A 4 4.56 -17.96 -25.39
CA ARG A 4 4.34 -17.14 -24.20
C ARG A 4 3.66 -15.83 -24.62
N ALA A 5 2.88 -15.25 -23.71
CA ALA A 5 2.39 -13.89 -23.89
C ALA A 5 3.59 -12.93 -24.06
N LYS A 6 3.45 -11.98 -24.97
CA LYS A 6 4.45 -10.95 -25.27
C LYS A 6 4.19 -9.74 -24.39
N LEU A 7 5.24 -9.31 -23.69
CA LEU A 7 5.24 -8.10 -22.89
C LEU A 7 6.11 -7.05 -23.56
N ASN A 8 5.65 -5.79 -23.54
CA ASN A 8 6.48 -4.64 -23.85
C ASN A 8 6.84 -3.95 -22.53
N PHE A 9 8.13 -3.74 -22.28
CA PHE A 9 8.64 -3.17 -21.04
C PHE A 9 8.93 -1.68 -21.20
N TYR A 10 8.81 -0.94 -20.11
CA TYR A 10 9.28 0.44 -20.02
C TYR A 10 10.60 0.51 -19.25
N ASP A 11 11.49 1.41 -19.67
CA ASP A 11 12.78 1.65 -18.97
C ASP A 11 12.61 2.39 -17.64
N ARG A 12 11.41 2.96 -17.39
CA ARG A 12 11.08 3.62 -16.12
C ARG A 12 11.02 2.58 -15.00
N VAL A 13 11.69 2.87 -13.89
CA VAL A 13 11.63 2.08 -12.65
C VAL A 13 11.43 3.02 -11.47
N LEU A 14 10.71 2.57 -10.44
CA LEU A 14 10.60 3.27 -9.17
C LEU A 14 11.45 2.56 -8.14
N ARG A 15 12.48 3.25 -7.67
CA ARG A 15 13.43 2.75 -6.67
C ARG A 15 13.11 3.31 -5.30
N PRO A 16 13.61 2.67 -4.22
CA PRO A 16 13.59 3.23 -2.88
C PRO A 16 14.24 4.62 -2.86
N ASP A 17 13.69 5.51 -2.06
CA ASP A 17 14.17 6.88 -1.91
C ASP A 17 14.30 7.23 -0.41
N PRO A 18 15.52 7.22 0.14
CA PRO A 18 15.75 7.53 1.56
C PRO A 18 15.52 9.01 1.90
N SER A 19 15.40 9.89 0.90
CA SER A 19 15.11 11.32 1.14
C SER A 19 13.64 11.58 1.46
N ARG A 20 12.75 10.61 1.18
CA ARG A 20 11.33 10.73 1.50
C ARG A 20 11.08 10.34 2.95
N THR A 21 11.02 11.36 3.79
CA THR A 21 10.88 11.22 5.23
C THR A 21 9.53 11.72 5.72
N VAL A 22 9.16 11.29 6.92
CA VAL A 22 8.05 11.83 7.69
C VAL A 22 8.51 12.02 9.14
N VAL A 23 7.96 13.01 9.83
CA VAL A 23 8.21 13.16 11.28
C VAL A 23 7.23 12.31 12.06
N ARG A 24 7.75 11.48 12.96
CA ARG A 24 6.97 10.58 13.83
C ARG A 24 7.20 10.91 15.31
N PRO A 25 6.25 10.53 16.19
CA PRO A 25 6.48 10.49 17.62
C PRO A 25 7.75 9.70 17.98
N PHE A 26 8.62 10.31 18.78
CA PHE A 26 9.76 9.65 19.40
C PHE A 26 9.70 9.89 20.91
N GLU A 27 9.99 8.85 21.69
CA GLU A 27 10.03 8.94 23.15
C GLU A 27 11.37 8.39 23.64
N PRO A 28 12.30 9.27 24.02
CA PRO A 28 13.55 8.84 24.64
C PRO A 28 13.23 8.07 25.91
N SER A 29 13.75 6.84 26.00
CA SER A 29 13.61 6.02 27.20
C SER A 29 14.97 5.54 27.70
N TYR A 30 15.02 5.21 28.99
CA TYR A 30 16.12 4.47 29.58
C TYR A 30 15.90 2.97 29.36
N PRO A 31 16.97 2.17 29.22
CA PRO A 31 16.87 0.73 29.38
C PRO A 31 16.30 0.36 30.75
N GLU A 32 15.67 -0.80 30.85
CA GLU A 32 15.10 -1.30 32.10
C GLU A 32 16.14 -1.30 33.23
N GLY A 33 15.79 -0.70 34.38
CA GLY A 33 16.65 -0.62 35.57
C GLY A 33 17.61 0.57 35.60
N PHE A 34 17.55 1.48 34.62
CA PHE A 34 18.38 2.70 34.57
C PHE A 34 17.58 3.99 34.82
N ASP A 35 16.26 3.91 35.00
CA ASP A 35 15.43 5.04 35.37
C ASP A 35 15.63 5.40 36.86
N GLY A 36 16.47 6.41 37.12
CA GLY A 36 16.81 6.89 38.47
C GLY A 36 15.67 7.62 39.20
N GLY A 37 14.40 7.32 38.89
CA GLY A 37 13.21 7.99 39.43
C GLY A 37 12.67 9.13 38.55
N THR A 38 13.34 9.47 37.45
CA THR A 38 12.89 10.47 36.46
C THR A 38 12.94 9.86 35.07
N SER A 39 11.95 10.19 34.22
CA SER A 39 11.94 9.72 32.84
C SER A 39 12.99 10.47 32.01
N ARG A 40 13.58 9.80 31.01
CA ARG A 40 14.52 10.44 30.09
C ARG A 40 13.88 11.59 29.30
N THR A 41 12.59 11.50 29.02
CA THR A 41 11.80 12.62 28.46
C THR A 41 11.81 13.82 29.39
N GLN A 42 11.53 13.64 30.69
CA GLN A 42 11.54 14.74 31.65
C GLN A 42 12.93 15.36 31.81
N GLU A 43 13.98 14.55 31.91
CA GLU A 43 15.36 15.07 31.97
C GLU A 43 15.72 15.90 30.73
N THR A 44 15.26 15.49 29.55
CA THR A 44 15.46 16.24 28.30
C THR A 44 14.71 17.58 28.33
N VAL A 45 13.51 17.61 28.91
CA VAL A 45 12.75 18.85 29.13
C VAL A 45 13.51 19.78 30.07
N ASP A 46 13.99 19.27 31.21
CA ASP A 46 14.70 20.08 32.21
C ASP A 46 15.98 20.68 31.62
N LEU A 47 16.73 19.90 30.83
CA LEU A 47 17.89 20.38 30.08
C LEU A 47 17.51 21.48 29.07
N THR A 48 16.38 21.32 28.37
CA THR A 48 15.90 22.30 27.39
C THR A 48 15.46 23.60 28.06
N VAL A 49 14.81 23.51 29.22
CA VAL A 49 14.37 24.68 29.99
C VAL A 49 15.55 25.45 30.59
N ALA A 50 16.65 24.75 30.91
CA ALA A 50 17.87 25.35 31.46
C ALA A 50 18.76 26.06 30.42
N LEU A 51 18.46 25.98 29.13
CA LEU A 51 19.20 26.68 28.07
C LEU A 51 19.07 28.20 28.22
N ASP A 52 20.14 28.93 27.92
CA ASP A 52 20.06 30.37 27.71
C ASP A 52 19.35 30.72 26.39
N GLU A 53 18.90 31.96 26.27
CA GLU A 53 18.14 32.43 25.10
C GLU A 53 18.92 32.30 23.79
N ALA A 54 20.24 32.49 23.82
CA ALA A 54 21.07 32.45 22.62
C ALA A 54 21.22 31.02 22.10
N GLU A 55 21.43 30.06 22.99
CA GLU A 55 21.55 28.64 22.65
C GLU A 55 20.20 28.06 22.22
N LEU A 56 19.10 28.40 22.91
CA LEU A 56 17.75 28.01 22.51
C LEU A 56 17.43 28.46 21.08
N ALA A 57 17.68 29.73 20.76
CA ALA A 57 17.48 30.27 19.41
C ALA A 57 18.38 29.59 18.36
N ARG A 58 19.64 29.27 18.73
CA ARG A 58 20.57 28.56 17.84
C ARG A 58 20.08 27.14 17.51
N GLN A 59 19.61 26.40 18.51
CA GLN A 59 19.09 25.05 18.33
C GLN A 59 17.81 25.05 17.48
N LEU A 60 16.85 25.94 17.78
CA LEU A 60 15.63 26.07 16.98
C LEU A 60 15.93 26.40 15.52
N LYS A 61 16.85 27.35 15.26
CA LYS A 61 17.27 27.66 13.89
C LYS A 61 17.84 26.45 13.16
N GLY A 62 18.63 25.62 13.86
CA GLY A 62 19.16 24.37 13.30
C GLY A 62 18.07 23.37 12.94
N VAL A 63 17.09 23.16 13.84
CA VAL A 63 15.95 22.28 13.62
C VAL A 63 15.11 22.74 12.42
N THR A 64 14.76 24.02 12.36
CA THR A 64 13.97 24.58 11.25
C THR A 64 14.69 24.43 9.92
N LEU A 65 15.99 24.78 9.84
CA LEU A 65 16.76 24.65 8.60
C LEU A 65 16.85 23.19 8.13
N SER A 66 16.96 22.24 9.05
CA SER A 66 17.04 20.82 8.70
C SER A 66 15.70 20.26 8.22
N LEU A 67 14.59 20.67 8.84
CA LEU A 67 13.27 20.10 8.55
C LEU A 67 12.54 20.82 7.40
N ASP A 68 12.77 22.11 7.17
CA ASP A 68 12.11 22.89 6.11
C ASP A 68 12.46 22.39 4.69
N GLU A 69 13.53 21.60 4.53
CA GLU A 69 13.88 20.97 3.25
C GLU A 69 12.83 19.93 2.82
N ASN A 70 12.31 19.16 3.79
CA ASN A 70 11.48 17.98 3.52
C ASN A 70 10.07 18.04 4.16
N HIS A 71 9.81 18.99 5.06
CA HIS A 71 8.57 19.08 5.82
C HIS A 71 7.93 20.46 5.70
N ARG A 72 6.61 20.51 5.86
CA ARG A 72 5.85 21.76 5.86
C ARG A 72 5.32 22.07 7.25
N ASP A 73 5.15 23.36 7.50
CA ASP A 73 4.60 23.88 8.76
C ASP A 73 5.32 23.32 9.98
N VAL A 74 6.67 23.25 9.92
CA VAL A 74 7.54 22.62 10.92
C VAL A 74 7.24 23.12 12.32
N ASP A 75 7.12 24.45 12.52
CA ASP A 75 6.77 25.03 13.81
C ASP A 75 5.44 24.48 14.38
N ALA A 76 4.40 24.41 13.55
CA ALA A 76 3.09 23.92 13.96
C ALA A 76 3.11 22.41 14.27
N MET A 77 3.89 21.65 13.50
CA MET A 77 4.12 20.23 13.73
C MET A 77 4.82 19.98 15.07
N LEU A 78 5.90 20.72 15.36
CA LEU A 78 6.65 20.60 16.61
C LEU A 78 5.81 20.99 17.82
N LEU A 79 4.99 22.05 17.70
CA LEU A 79 4.07 22.45 18.76
C LEU A 79 2.99 21.39 19.02
N ARG A 80 2.39 20.81 17.98
CA ARG A 80 1.45 19.68 18.16
C ARG A 80 2.11 18.52 18.89
N ARG A 81 3.36 18.20 18.54
CA ARG A 81 4.08 17.11 19.22
C ARG A 81 4.29 17.42 20.70
N PHE A 82 4.64 18.66 21.06
CA PHE A 82 4.71 19.07 22.45
C PHE A 82 3.36 18.87 23.16
N ASP A 83 2.26 19.31 22.56
CA ASP A 83 0.92 19.17 23.16
C ASP A 83 0.54 17.70 23.42
N GLU A 84 0.94 16.77 22.55
CA GLU A 84 0.72 15.32 22.71
C GLU A 84 1.49 14.71 23.90
N VAL A 85 2.64 15.28 24.27
CA VAL A 85 3.48 14.81 25.38
C VAL A 85 3.33 15.63 26.66
N ALA A 86 2.73 16.83 26.58
CA ALA A 86 2.62 17.78 27.69
C ALA A 86 1.99 17.17 28.94
N GLY A 87 1.00 16.28 28.79
CA GLY A 87 0.36 15.59 29.92
C GLY A 87 1.26 14.63 30.71
N ARG A 88 2.46 14.32 30.19
CA ARG A 88 3.48 13.48 30.82
C ARG A 88 4.69 14.27 31.33
N ILE A 89 4.68 15.60 31.17
CA ILE A 89 5.78 16.50 31.52
C ILE A 89 5.39 17.29 32.77
N GLU A 90 6.22 17.23 33.80
CA GLU A 90 6.06 18.04 35.00
C GLU A 90 6.34 19.52 34.69
N GLY A 91 5.42 20.41 35.07
CA GLY A 91 5.56 21.85 34.86
C GLY A 91 5.36 22.34 33.42
N ALA A 92 4.70 21.54 32.57
CA ALA A 92 4.44 21.87 31.16
C ALA A 92 3.75 23.24 30.95
N ASP A 93 2.99 23.73 31.92
CA ASP A 93 2.32 25.03 31.94
C ASP A 93 3.29 26.22 31.95
N ARG A 94 4.52 26.02 32.47
CA ARG A 94 5.54 27.06 32.63
C ARG A 94 6.51 27.17 31.44
N ILE A 95 6.41 26.24 30.50
CA ILE A 95 7.29 26.14 29.33
C ILE A 95 6.85 27.15 28.27
N ASN A 96 7.77 28.01 27.82
CA ASN A 96 7.49 29.06 26.83
C ASN A 96 7.40 28.49 25.40
N ALA A 97 6.88 29.27 24.45
CA ALA A 97 6.62 28.79 23.07
C ALA A 97 7.88 28.30 22.32
N GLU A 98 9.05 28.87 22.57
CA GLU A 98 10.31 28.45 21.96
C GLU A 98 10.80 27.11 22.53
N GLN A 99 10.76 26.99 23.86
CA GLN A 99 11.06 25.73 24.55
C GLN A 99 10.10 24.62 24.14
N ARG A 100 8.79 24.92 24.00
CA ARG A 100 7.80 23.94 23.51
C ARG A 100 8.16 23.39 22.14
N ARG A 101 8.57 24.25 21.20
CA ARG A 101 9.03 23.81 19.86
C ARG A 101 10.26 22.91 19.95
N LEU A 102 11.26 23.28 20.74
CA LEU A 102 12.49 22.49 20.85
C LEU A 102 12.25 21.14 21.58
N ILE A 103 11.41 21.12 22.61
CA ILE A 103 10.97 19.88 23.27
C ILE A 103 10.19 19.00 22.29
N GLY A 104 9.29 19.59 21.50
CA GLY A 104 8.59 18.90 20.43
C GLY A 104 9.57 18.23 19.47
N ALA A 105 10.66 18.91 19.10
CA ALA A 105 11.70 18.36 18.23
C ALA A 105 12.46 17.19 18.88
N TYR A 106 12.81 17.28 20.16
CA TYR A 106 13.44 16.16 20.89
C TYR A 106 12.50 14.96 21.10
N CYS A 107 11.18 15.19 21.06
CA CYS A 107 10.16 14.17 21.14
C CYS A 107 9.69 13.71 19.74
N SER A 108 10.49 13.97 18.70
CA SER A 108 10.23 13.61 17.32
C SER A 108 11.42 12.89 16.71
N GLU A 109 11.15 11.99 15.76
CA GLU A 109 12.15 11.37 14.90
C GLU A 109 11.77 11.60 13.44
N GLU A 110 12.77 11.81 12.59
CA GLU A 110 12.60 11.81 11.14
C GLU A 110 12.78 10.39 10.61
N TYR A 111 11.76 9.89 9.90
CA TYR A 111 11.67 8.49 9.50
C TYR A 111 11.54 8.37 7.97
N ALA A 112 12.53 7.71 7.34
CA ALA A 112 12.53 7.45 5.90
C ALA A 112 11.72 6.18 5.58
N TYR A 113 10.50 6.35 5.05
CA TYR A 113 9.49 5.28 4.98
C TYR A 113 9.53 4.40 3.74
N GLU A 114 10.31 4.80 2.74
CA GLU A 114 10.54 4.05 1.51
C GLU A 114 12.05 3.92 1.19
N ALA A 115 12.89 3.90 2.24
CA ALA A 115 14.35 3.88 2.11
C ALA A 115 14.93 2.52 1.68
N ALA A 116 14.33 1.41 2.13
CA ALA A 116 14.89 0.08 1.92
C ALA A 116 14.33 -0.62 0.67
N ALA A 117 13.03 -0.46 0.41
CA ALA A 117 12.34 -1.10 -0.70
C ALA A 117 11.05 -0.34 -1.08
N LEU A 118 10.70 -0.33 -2.37
CA LEU A 118 9.49 0.31 -2.91
C LEU A 118 8.85 -0.57 -4.01
N PHE A 119 7.90 -1.40 -3.62
CA PHE A 119 7.46 -2.54 -4.44
C PHE A 119 5.98 -2.89 -4.22
N ASN A 120 5.54 -4.04 -4.73
CA ASN A 120 4.17 -4.57 -4.70
C ASN A 120 3.10 -3.55 -5.14
N PRO A 121 3.19 -3.05 -6.39
CA PRO A 121 2.31 -2.01 -6.88
C PRO A 121 0.89 -2.51 -7.16
N SER A 122 -0.11 -1.67 -6.90
CA SER A 122 -1.49 -1.84 -7.36
C SER A 122 -1.99 -0.54 -7.96
N ALA A 123 -2.57 -0.57 -9.15
CA ALA A 123 -2.98 0.62 -9.88
C ALA A 123 -4.47 0.61 -10.23
N VAL A 124 -5.10 1.78 -10.12
CA VAL A 124 -6.49 2.05 -10.49
C VAL A 124 -6.59 3.37 -11.25
N LEU A 125 -7.70 3.60 -11.94
CA LEU A 125 -7.95 4.90 -12.57
C LEU A 125 -8.03 5.99 -11.49
N HIS A 126 -7.40 7.13 -11.76
CA HIS A 126 -7.50 8.32 -10.92
C HIS A 126 -8.95 8.88 -10.95
N PRO A 127 -9.49 9.44 -9.84
CA PRO A 127 -10.85 10.01 -9.82
C PRO A 127 -11.10 11.08 -10.88
N ASP A 128 -10.10 11.94 -11.10
CA ASP A 128 -10.10 12.91 -12.18
C ASP A 128 -9.38 12.37 -13.43
N GLN A 129 -10.13 12.25 -14.54
CA GLN A 129 -9.65 11.91 -15.88
C GLN A 129 -9.73 13.08 -16.87
N SER A 130 -10.02 14.30 -16.40
CA SER A 130 -10.19 15.47 -17.25
C SER A 130 -8.86 16.00 -17.80
N GLY A 131 -8.94 16.69 -18.95
CA GLY A 131 -7.80 17.35 -19.59
C GLY A 131 -6.76 16.41 -20.20
N LEU A 132 -7.10 15.13 -20.40
CA LEU A 132 -6.21 14.14 -20.98
C LEU A 132 -6.39 14.05 -22.51
N PRO A 133 -5.32 13.76 -23.28
CA PRO A 133 -5.45 13.38 -24.68
C PRO A 133 -6.34 12.15 -24.86
N GLU A 134 -6.92 11.99 -26.05
CA GLU A 134 -7.78 10.85 -26.36
C GLU A 134 -7.02 9.52 -26.15
N GLY A 135 -7.67 8.57 -25.47
CA GLY A 135 -7.10 7.25 -25.15
C GLY A 135 -6.10 7.24 -23.99
N THR A 136 -5.62 8.40 -23.52
CA THR A 136 -4.78 8.50 -22.32
C THR A 136 -5.61 8.34 -21.06
N ILE A 137 -5.08 7.61 -20.08
CA ILE A 137 -5.65 7.55 -18.73
C ILE A 137 -4.71 8.18 -17.71
N ARG A 138 -5.27 8.70 -16.63
CA ARG A 138 -4.54 9.03 -15.40
C ARG A 138 -4.73 7.92 -14.38
N PHE A 139 -3.69 7.52 -13.69
CA PHE A 139 -3.78 6.46 -12.68
C PHE A 139 -3.33 6.93 -11.30
N VAL A 140 -3.84 6.25 -10.27
CA VAL A 140 -3.27 6.23 -8.92
C VAL A 140 -2.69 4.84 -8.72
N MET A 141 -1.48 4.77 -8.19
CA MET A 141 -0.81 3.53 -7.88
C MET A 141 -0.35 3.53 -6.43
N SER A 142 -0.76 2.55 -5.66
CA SER A 142 -0.20 2.29 -4.34
C SER A 142 1.05 1.42 -4.45
N LEU A 143 1.99 1.64 -3.55
CA LEU A 143 3.23 0.89 -3.39
C LEU A 143 3.44 0.57 -1.92
N ARG A 144 4.06 -0.57 -1.65
CA ARG A 144 4.60 -0.92 -0.34
C ARG A 144 5.97 -0.27 -0.19
N GLY A 145 6.08 0.68 0.74
CA GLY A 145 7.35 1.27 1.17
C GLY A 145 7.87 0.56 2.41
N ILE A 146 9.17 0.24 2.43
CA ILE A 146 9.86 -0.29 3.61
C ILE A 146 10.83 0.76 4.12
N GLY A 147 10.62 1.20 5.35
CA GLY A 147 11.53 2.12 6.04
C GLY A 147 12.43 1.44 7.07
N GLU A 148 13.01 2.26 7.94
CA GLU A 148 13.78 1.78 9.09
C GLU A 148 12.99 0.77 9.94
N GLY A 149 13.68 -0.23 10.49
CA GLY A 149 13.07 -1.29 11.30
C GLY A 149 12.19 -2.26 10.51
N HIS A 150 12.25 -2.24 9.18
CA HIS A 150 11.45 -3.07 8.26
C HIS A 150 9.93 -2.88 8.38
N VAL A 151 9.49 -1.71 8.87
CA VAL A 151 8.06 -1.41 8.97
C VAL A 151 7.52 -1.11 7.59
N SER A 152 6.42 -1.79 7.23
CA SER A 152 5.76 -1.58 5.93
C SER A 152 4.72 -0.48 6.01
N SER A 153 4.78 0.42 5.02
CA SER A 153 3.84 1.51 4.80
C SER A 153 3.23 1.42 3.39
N VAL A 154 2.13 2.12 3.19
CA VAL A 154 1.55 2.35 1.86
C VAL A 154 1.85 3.77 1.44
N THR A 155 2.49 3.94 0.29
CA THR A 155 2.68 5.24 -0.37
C THR A 155 2.05 5.20 -1.76
N PHE A 156 1.85 6.37 -2.36
CA PHE A 156 1.19 6.50 -3.64
C PHE A 156 2.06 7.18 -4.69
N ARG A 157 1.81 6.85 -5.96
CA ARG A 157 2.27 7.59 -7.14
C ARG A 157 1.09 7.84 -8.06
N THR A 158 1.19 8.91 -8.84
CA THR A 158 0.27 9.21 -9.93
C THR A 158 1.03 9.24 -11.24
N GLY A 159 0.27 9.24 -12.33
CA GLY A 159 0.86 9.37 -13.65
C GLY A 159 -0.18 9.25 -14.73
N THR A 160 0.28 9.31 -15.97
CA THR A 160 -0.54 9.10 -17.15
C THR A 160 0.03 7.99 -18.02
N TRP A 161 -0.86 7.30 -18.72
CA TRP A 161 -0.47 6.21 -19.61
C TRP A 161 -1.38 6.17 -20.83
N THR A 162 -0.77 6.02 -22.00
CA THR A 162 -1.49 5.79 -23.26
C THR A 162 -1.24 4.35 -23.72
N PRO A 163 -2.28 3.54 -23.99
CA PRO A 163 -2.14 2.22 -24.57
C PRO A 163 -1.25 2.19 -25.81
N GLY A 164 -0.19 1.37 -25.79
CA GLY A 164 0.79 1.27 -26.89
C GLY A 164 1.71 2.49 -27.04
N GLY A 165 1.62 3.47 -26.14
CA GLY A 165 2.40 4.70 -26.16
C GLY A 165 3.16 4.94 -24.86
N GLU A 166 3.29 6.22 -24.51
CA GLU A 166 4.10 6.68 -23.39
C GLU A 166 3.48 6.35 -22.03
N LEU A 167 4.37 6.03 -21.07
CA LEU A 167 4.10 5.97 -19.64
C LEU A 167 4.85 7.13 -18.97
N VAL A 168 4.10 8.01 -18.31
CA VAL A 168 4.65 9.07 -17.46
C VAL A 168 4.23 8.80 -16.03
N VAL A 169 5.22 8.57 -15.14
CA VAL A 169 4.99 8.52 -13.69
C VAL A 169 5.44 9.85 -13.12
N ASP A 170 4.52 10.59 -12.49
CA ASP A 170 4.78 11.89 -11.92
C ASP A 170 5.86 11.79 -10.84
N ASP A 171 6.74 12.79 -10.77
CA ASP A 171 7.72 12.84 -9.69
C ASP A 171 6.98 13.06 -8.36
N PRO A 172 7.31 12.28 -7.32
CA PRO A 172 6.66 12.44 -6.03
C PRO A 172 7.02 13.79 -5.42
N SER A 173 6.09 14.36 -4.65
CA SER A 173 6.40 15.52 -3.82
C SER A 173 7.55 15.18 -2.84
N PRO A 174 8.51 16.10 -2.64
CA PRO A 174 9.61 15.90 -1.69
C PRO A 174 9.09 15.78 -0.26
N THR A 175 7.90 16.34 0.01
CA THR A 175 7.29 16.31 1.34
C THR A 175 6.31 15.14 1.49
N ALA A 176 6.24 14.57 2.68
CA ALA A 176 5.19 13.63 3.07
C ALA A 176 4.37 14.19 4.24
N VAL A 177 3.09 13.86 4.27
CA VAL A 177 2.17 14.28 5.32
C VAL A 177 1.53 13.04 5.94
N PRO A 178 1.77 12.76 7.23
CA PRO A 178 1.07 11.68 7.90
C PRO A 178 -0.41 12.07 8.07
N PRO A 179 -1.34 11.13 7.98
CA PRO A 179 -2.75 11.41 8.19
C PRO A 179 -3.02 11.83 9.64
N LEU A 180 -4.01 12.71 9.84
CA LEU A 180 -4.66 12.85 11.13
C LEU A 180 -5.55 11.62 11.35
N ILE A 181 -5.40 10.99 12.51
CA ILE A 181 -6.07 9.73 12.86
C ILE A 181 -7.28 10.05 13.75
N GLU A 182 -8.46 9.64 13.31
CA GLU A 182 -9.71 9.74 14.07
C GLU A 182 -10.29 8.34 14.25
N THR A 183 -10.49 7.92 15.50
CA THR A 183 -11.17 6.65 15.81
C THR A 183 -12.68 6.90 15.94
N CYS A 184 -13.48 6.11 15.23
CA CYS A 184 -14.94 6.19 15.29
C CYS A 184 -15.53 4.79 15.53
N GLU A 185 -16.51 4.68 16.40
CA GLU A 185 -17.36 3.48 16.49
C GLU A 185 -18.54 3.64 15.52
N LYS A 186 -18.67 2.73 14.54
CA LYS A 186 -19.80 2.69 13.61
C LYS A 186 -20.45 1.31 13.70
N GLY A 187 -21.66 1.25 14.26
CA GLY A 187 -22.47 0.04 14.27
C GLY A 187 -21.88 -1.14 15.07
N GLY A 188 -21.02 -0.88 16.05
CA GLY A 188 -20.32 -1.91 16.83
C GLY A 188 -18.92 -2.27 16.30
N ASP A 189 -18.55 -1.80 15.11
CA ASP A 189 -17.20 -1.94 14.56
C ASP A 189 -16.35 -0.70 14.80
N VAL A 190 -15.07 -0.92 15.10
CA VAL A 190 -14.07 0.15 15.16
C VAL A 190 -13.65 0.48 13.73
N ALA A 191 -13.92 1.71 13.32
CA ALA A 191 -13.41 2.29 12.08
C ALA A 191 -12.34 3.32 12.42
N VAL A 192 -11.21 3.26 11.70
CA VAL A 192 -10.18 4.29 11.80
C VAL A 192 -10.23 5.16 10.56
N ARG A 193 -10.49 6.45 10.75
CA ARG A 193 -10.48 7.43 9.67
C ARG A 193 -9.13 8.12 9.63
N LEU A 194 -8.56 8.17 8.43
CA LEU A 194 -7.30 8.84 8.12
C LEU A 194 -7.59 10.07 7.26
N CYS A 195 -7.46 11.25 7.84
CA CYS A 195 -7.68 12.51 7.16
C CYS A 195 -6.35 13.08 6.65
N CYS A 196 -6.20 13.12 5.32
CA CYS A 196 -5.01 13.64 4.65
C CYS A 196 -5.24 15.05 4.09
N ALA A 197 -6.09 15.87 4.73
CA ALA A 197 -6.44 17.21 4.24
C ALA A 197 -5.23 18.15 4.09
N GLY A 198 -4.15 17.91 4.84
CA GLY A 198 -2.89 18.64 4.71
C GLY A 198 -2.06 18.29 3.46
N SER A 199 -2.47 17.26 2.71
CA SER A 199 -1.83 16.87 1.46
C SER A 199 -2.35 17.70 0.27
N ARG A 200 -1.41 18.19 -0.54
CA ARG A 200 -1.63 18.91 -1.79
C ARG A 200 -1.75 17.95 -2.97
N THR A 201 -0.98 16.86 -2.94
CA THR A 201 -0.97 15.83 -4.00
C THR A 201 -1.01 14.43 -3.38
N ILE A 202 -1.62 13.46 -4.06
CA ILE A 202 -1.74 12.07 -3.59
C ILE A 202 -0.37 11.47 -3.21
N SER A 203 0.71 11.88 -3.90
CA SER A 203 2.07 11.38 -3.62
C SER A 203 2.62 11.74 -2.24
N GLU A 204 2.06 12.75 -1.58
CA GLU A 204 2.45 13.18 -0.22
C GLU A 204 1.85 12.29 0.86
N ILE A 205 0.89 11.44 0.50
CA ILE A 205 0.18 10.59 1.46
C ILE A 205 1.00 9.33 1.72
N VAL A 206 1.20 9.06 3.00
CA VAL A 206 1.78 7.81 3.49
C VAL A 206 0.87 7.24 4.58
N LEU A 207 0.47 5.98 4.43
CA LEU A 207 -0.35 5.27 5.41
C LEU A 207 0.54 4.31 6.20
N PHE A 208 0.63 4.54 7.50
CA PHE A 208 1.34 3.68 8.45
C PHE A 208 0.36 2.76 9.18
N PRO A 209 0.89 1.70 9.82
CA PRO A 209 0.19 0.99 10.87
C PRO A 209 -0.42 1.93 11.92
N VAL A 210 -1.73 1.83 12.09
CA VAL A 210 -2.51 2.56 13.10
C VAL A 210 -3.27 1.62 14.03
N LEU A 211 -3.65 0.44 13.56
CA LEU A 211 -4.33 -0.58 14.35
C LEU A 211 -3.35 -1.55 15.02
N PRO A 212 -3.67 -2.14 16.18
CA PRO A 212 -2.84 -3.17 16.82
C PRO A 212 -2.54 -4.37 15.91
N SER A 213 -3.50 -4.75 15.06
CA SER A 213 -3.37 -5.81 14.04
C SER A 213 -2.28 -5.51 13.00
N GLN A 214 -1.90 -4.24 12.83
CA GLN A 214 -0.96 -3.77 11.82
C GLN A 214 0.43 -3.51 12.40
N ARG A 215 0.69 -3.79 13.68
CA ARG A 215 1.89 -3.34 14.42
C ARG A 215 3.22 -3.52 13.68
N GLN A 216 3.35 -4.56 12.85
CA GLN A 216 4.55 -4.85 12.07
C GLN A 216 4.47 -4.44 10.59
N GLY A 217 3.31 -4.02 10.10
CA GLY A 217 3.17 -3.43 8.77
C GLY A 217 1.77 -3.52 8.16
N ILE A 218 1.56 -2.67 7.17
CA ILE A 218 0.48 -2.77 6.18
C ILE A 218 1.11 -3.25 4.87
N GLU A 219 0.64 -4.36 4.33
CA GLU A 219 1.29 -5.03 3.21
C GLU A 219 0.38 -5.28 2.02
N ASP A 220 0.96 -5.22 0.82
CA ASP A 220 0.44 -5.76 -0.43
C ASP A 220 -1.00 -5.31 -0.75
N MET A 221 -1.24 -4.00 -0.70
CA MET A 221 -2.56 -3.43 -0.95
C MET A 221 -3.03 -3.65 -2.38
N ARG A 222 -4.24 -4.19 -2.51
CA ARG A 222 -4.93 -4.49 -3.77
C ARG A 222 -6.06 -3.51 -3.95
N LEU A 223 -5.80 -2.44 -4.70
CA LEU A 223 -6.76 -1.40 -5.00
C LEU A 223 -7.74 -1.87 -6.08
N VAL A 224 -8.99 -1.44 -5.94
CA VAL A 224 -10.03 -1.59 -6.94
C VAL A 224 -10.90 -0.33 -6.97
N ARG A 225 -11.22 0.12 -8.17
CA ARG A 225 -12.27 1.11 -8.40
C ARG A 225 -13.60 0.37 -8.46
N PHE A 226 -14.30 0.33 -7.34
CA PHE A 226 -15.58 -0.37 -7.19
C PHE A 226 -16.72 0.53 -7.68
N CYS A 227 -17.58 -0.02 -8.54
CA CYS A 227 -18.83 0.61 -8.96
C CYS A 227 -19.99 -0.09 -8.27
N ASP A 228 -20.72 0.63 -7.43
CA ASP A 228 -21.93 0.11 -6.80
C ASP A 228 -23.12 0.16 -7.78
N ASP A 229 -24.23 -0.49 -7.40
CA ASP A 229 -25.41 -0.65 -8.25
C ASP A 229 -26.11 0.69 -8.55
N ASP A 230 -25.90 1.71 -7.71
CA ASP A 230 -26.39 3.08 -7.91
C ASP A 230 -25.47 3.94 -8.82
N GLY A 231 -24.36 3.36 -9.30
CA GLY A 231 -23.35 4.04 -10.12
C GLY A 231 -22.34 4.86 -9.32
N SER A 232 -22.42 4.86 -7.98
CA SER A 232 -21.41 5.47 -7.14
C SER A 232 -20.08 4.72 -7.24
N ILE A 233 -18.99 5.47 -7.10
CA ILE A 233 -17.64 4.95 -7.20
C ILE A 233 -16.95 5.07 -5.86
N ILE A 234 -16.45 3.95 -5.37
CA ILE A 234 -15.64 3.86 -4.15
C ILE A 234 -14.34 3.13 -4.50
N TYR A 235 -13.21 3.66 -4.05
CA TYR A 235 -11.94 3.00 -4.14
C TYR A 235 -11.75 2.15 -2.89
N HIS A 236 -11.73 0.83 -3.09
CA HIS A 236 -11.45 -0.12 -2.02
C HIS A 236 -10.02 -0.66 -2.17
N GLY A 237 -9.37 -0.93 -1.05
CA GLY A 237 -8.05 -1.53 -0.98
C GLY A 237 -8.04 -2.65 0.04
N THR A 238 -7.89 -3.89 -0.41
CA THR A 238 -7.68 -5.01 0.53
C THR A 238 -6.19 -5.16 0.78
N TYR A 239 -5.78 -5.27 2.03
CA TYR A 239 -4.37 -5.38 2.40
C TYR A 239 -4.18 -6.36 3.55
N THR A 240 -2.94 -6.80 3.73
CA THR A 240 -2.56 -7.67 4.84
C THR A 240 -2.10 -6.82 6.02
N ALA A 241 -2.79 -6.92 7.15
CA ALA A 241 -2.37 -6.39 8.42
C ALA A 241 -1.55 -7.46 9.16
N PHE A 242 -0.33 -7.13 9.54
CA PHE A 242 0.57 -8.04 10.24
C PHE A 242 0.94 -7.49 11.63
N SER A 243 0.62 -8.26 12.68
CA SER A 243 0.92 -7.86 14.07
C SER A 243 2.28 -8.36 14.57
N GLY A 244 3.00 -9.14 13.76
CA GLY A 244 4.18 -9.90 14.16
C GLY A 244 3.88 -11.36 14.50
N ALA A 245 2.62 -11.67 14.83
CA ALA A 245 2.16 -13.03 15.15
C ALA A 245 0.95 -13.46 14.32
N GLU A 246 0.01 -12.53 14.09
CA GLU A 246 -1.25 -12.79 13.38
C GLU A 246 -1.27 -12.07 12.04
N VAL A 247 -1.96 -12.67 11.08
CA VAL A 247 -2.12 -12.17 9.71
C VAL A 247 -3.61 -12.11 9.40
N LEU A 248 -4.11 -10.91 9.17
CA LEU A 248 -5.52 -10.65 8.85
C LEU A 248 -5.60 -9.81 7.57
N SER A 249 -6.73 -9.92 6.87
CA SER A 249 -7.07 -9.01 5.78
C SER A 249 -7.91 -7.85 6.32
N GLU A 250 -7.62 -6.64 5.87
CA GLU A 250 -8.37 -5.43 6.22
C GLU A 250 -8.74 -4.65 4.95
N LEU A 251 -9.71 -3.75 5.09
CA LEU A 251 -10.27 -2.95 4.01
C LEU A 251 -9.96 -1.47 4.23
N LEU A 252 -9.31 -0.85 3.25
CA LEU A 252 -9.19 0.58 3.06
C LEU A 252 -10.31 1.04 2.12
N SER A 253 -10.97 2.16 2.41
CA SER A 253 -11.97 2.76 1.53
C SER A 253 -11.74 4.26 1.36
N SER A 254 -11.93 4.78 0.15
CA SER A 254 -11.84 6.21 -0.15
C SER A 254 -12.70 6.56 -1.37
N THR A 255 -13.17 7.79 -1.46
CA THR A 255 -13.84 8.31 -2.67
C THR A 255 -12.97 9.30 -3.44
N ASP A 256 -11.93 9.85 -2.81
CA ASP A 256 -11.19 11.01 -3.32
C ASP A 256 -9.66 10.93 -3.12
N PHE A 257 -9.15 9.88 -2.47
CA PHE A 257 -7.75 9.76 -2.03
C PHE A 257 -7.26 10.93 -1.14
N ARG A 258 -8.16 11.62 -0.44
CA ARG A 258 -7.85 12.64 0.59
C ARG A 258 -8.31 12.20 1.97
N SER A 259 -9.35 11.38 2.05
CA SER A 259 -9.76 10.70 3.28
C SER A 259 -9.83 9.21 3.05
N PHE A 260 -9.37 8.44 4.03
CA PHE A 260 -9.48 6.98 4.01
C PHE A 260 -10.18 6.47 5.26
N GLU A 261 -10.91 5.37 5.13
CA GLU A 261 -11.47 4.60 6.23
C GLU A 261 -10.82 3.21 6.23
N MET A 262 -10.25 2.79 7.36
CA MET A 262 -9.72 1.45 7.59
C MET A 262 -10.69 0.66 8.47
N ARG A 263 -11.05 -0.54 8.03
CA ARG A 263 -11.91 -1.48 8.78
C ARG A 263 -11.38 -2.90 8.69
N VAL A 264 -11.50 -3.63 9.79
CA VAL A 264 -11.10 -5.04 9.88
C VAL A 264 -12.11 -5.90 9.13
N LEU A 265 -11.64 -6.87 8.34
CA LEU A 265 -12.52 -7.89 7.77
C LEU A 265 -12.71 -9.03 8.78
N THR A 266 -13.94 -9.51 8.90
CA THR A 266 -14.32 -10.57 9.84
C THR A 266 -14.69 -11.85 9.11
N GLY A 267 -14.75 -12.95 9.87
CA GLY A 267 -15.13 -14.27 9.37
C GLY A 267 -13.93 -15.13 8.96
N LYS A 268 -14.18 -16.44 8.79
CA LYS A 268 -13.11 -17.43 8.57
C LYS A 268 -12.31 -17.20 7.30
N ALA A 269 -12.91 -16.63 6.26
CA ALA A 269 -12.25 -16.39 4.98
C ALA A 269 -11.36 -15.14 4.98
N ALA A 270 -11.56 -14.24 5.97
CA ALA A 270 -10.77 -13.02 6.16
C ALA A 270 -9.42 -13.26 6.86
N ILE A 271 -9.21 -14.47 7.41
CA ILE A 271 -7.93 -14.86 8.02
C ILE A 271 -6.90 -15.13 6.92
N GLY A 272 -5.70 -14.58 7.07
CA GLY A 272 -4.61 -14.71 6.11
C GLY A 272 -4.53 -13.51 5.16
N LYS A 273 -4.08 -13.78 3.92
CA LYS A 273 -3.66 -12.75 2.98
C LYS A 273 -4.15 -12.99 1.56
N GLY A 274 -4.10 -11.91 0.78
CA GLY A 274 -4.30 -11.97 -0.67
C GLY A 274 -5.75 -11.94 -1.11
N MET A 275 -6.68 -11.46 -0.27
CA MET A 275 -8.03 -11.18 -0.73
C MET A 275 -8.01 -10.06 -1.78
N ALA A 276 -8.82 -10.15 -2.84
CA ALA A 276 -9.02 -9.08 -3.81
C ALA A 276 -10.47 -9.00 -4.26
N LEU A 277 -11.07 -7.83 -4.09
CA LEU A 277 -12.47 -7.53 -4.39
C LEU A 277 -12.70 -7.37 -5.89
N PHE A 278 -13.78 -7.96 -6.40
CA PHE A 278 -14.27 -7.69 -7.76
C PHE A 278 -14.75 -6.23 -7.88
N PRO A 279 -14.64 -5.59 -9.05
CA PRO A 279 -14.90 -4.16 -9.21
C PRO A 279 -16.38 -3.76 -9.19
N ARG A 280 -17.29 -4.72 -8.97
CA ARG A 280 -18.73 -4.52 -8.78
C ARG A 280 -19.35 -5.78 -8.16
N ARG A 281 -20.60 -5.68 -7.74
CA ARG A 281 -21.39 -6.83 -7.32
C ARG A 281 -21.61 -7.82 -8.47
N ILE A 282 -21.71 -9.09 -8.12
CA ILE A 282 -22.05 -10.20 -9.02
C ILE A 282 -23.30 -10.87 -8.48
N ALA A 283 -24.39 -10.83 -9.25
CA ALA A 283 -25.71 -11.29 -8.83
C ALA A 283 -26.13 -10.71 -7.46
N GLY A 284 -25.92 -9.39 -7.26
CA GLY A 284 -26.30 -8.64 -6.05
C GLY A 284 -25.33 -8.77 -4.86
N ASN A 285 -24.34 -9.66 -4.93
CA ASN A 285 -23.40 -9.91 -3.83
C ASN A 285 -22.02 -9.33 -4.12
N TYR A 286 -21.29 -8.96 -3.07
CA TYR A 286 -19.85 -8.75 -3.16
C TYR A 286 -19.14 -10.07 -3.44
N ALA A 287 -18.03 -10.02 -4.18
CA ALA A 287 -17.20 -11.17 -4.43
C ALA A 287 -15.72 -10.83 -4.24
N MET A 288 -14.95 -11.75 -3.65
CA MET A 288 -13.51 -11.65 -3.52
C MET A 288 -12.82 -12.93 -3.99
N LEU A 289 -11.69 -12.79 -4.67
CA LEU A 289 -10.72 -13.89 -4.79
C LEU A 289 -9.82 -13.91 -3.56
N GLY A 290 -9.35 -15.09 -3.16
CA GLY A 290 -8.38 -15.22 -2.09
C GLY A 290 -7.65 -16.57 -2.11
N ARG A 291 -6.80 -16.79 -1.11
CA ARG A 291 -5.95 -17.99 -1.01
C ARG A 291 -5.86 -18.52 0.42
N GLN A 292 -7.01 -18.88 0.98
CA GLN A 292 -7.22 -19.21 2.39
C GLN A 292 -6.54 -20.51 2.79
N ASP A 293 -6.37 -21.46 1.88
CA ASP A 293 -5.62 -22.70 2.12
C ASP A 293 -4.12 -22.57 1.83
N ASN A 294 -3.64 -21.33 1.65
CA ASN A 294 -2.26 -20.98 1.29
C ASN A 294 -1.75 -21.54 -0.04
N LYS A 295 -2.60 -22.19 -0.85
CA LYS A 295 -2.16 -22.88 -2.08
C LYS A 295 -3.01 -22.59 -3.31
N ASN A 296 -4.32 -22.59 -3.19
CA ASN A 296 -5.28 -22.56 -4.30
C ASN A 296 -6.01 -21.21 -4.33
N ILE A 297 -6.58 -20.84 -5.49
CA ILE A 297 -7.44 -19.66 -5.58
C ILE A 297 -8.87 -20.06 -5.24
N TRP A 298 -9.47 -19.32 -4.33
CA TRP A 298 -10.85 -19.46 -3.87
C TRP A 298 -11.67 -18.24 -4.26
N LEU A 299 -12.95 -18.47 -4.57
CA LEU A 299 -13.96 -17.44 -4.70
C LEU A 299 -14.80 -17.39 -3.42
N HIS A 300 -14.96 -16.18 -2.88
CA HIS A 300 -15.80 -15.85 -1.74
C HIS A 300 -16.91 -14.93 -2.19
N VAL A 301 -18.09 -15.10 -1.63
CA VAL A 301 -19.27 -14.29 -1.92
C VAL A 301 -19.89 -13.88 -0.59
N SER A 302 -20.28 -12.60 -0.48
CA SER A 302 -20.92 -12.06 0.72
C SER A 302 -21.90 -10.95 0.37
N ASP A 303 -22.94 -10.79 1.18
CA ASP A 303 -23.84 -9.63 1.14
C ASP A 303 -23.29 -8.42 1.93
N ASP A 304 -22.34 -8.68 2.84
CA ASP A 304 -21.60 -7.67 3.62
C ASP A 304 -20.11 -7.65 3.22
N ILE A 305 -19.63 -6.50 2.76
CA ILE A 305 -18.24 -6.31 2.34
C ILE A 305 -17.22 -6.52 3.47
N LEU A 306 -17.66 -6.51 4.74
CA LEU A 306 -16.79 -6.65 5.92
C LEU A 306 -16.83 -8.03 6.55
N HIS A 307 -17.75 -8.90 6.13
CA HIS A 307 -17.91 -10.23 6.69
C HIS A 307 -17.76 -11.30 5.61
N TRP A 308 -16.78 -12.19 5.75
CA TRP A 308 -16.45 -13.20 4.73
C TRP A 308 -16.36 -14.60 5.34
N GLU A 309 -17.29 -15.47 4.95
CA GLU A 309 -17.37 -16.86 5.38
C GLU A 309 -17.22 -17.84 4.21
N GLY A 310 -16.60 -18.99 4.48
CA GLY A 310 -16.57 -20.12 3.54
C GLY A 310 -15.76 -19.86 2.27
N GLY A 311 -16.36 -20.14 1.11
CA GLY A 311 -15.76 -20.01 -0.22
C GLY A 311 -15.69 -21.31 -1.02
N ALA A 312 -15.52 -21.20 -2.33
CA ALA A 312 -15.34 -22.32 -3.25
C ALA A 312 -13.95 -22.27 -3.90
N LYS A 313 -13.25 -23.40 -3.91
CA LYS A 313 -11.96 -23.53 -4.61
C LYS A 313 -12.22 -23.56 -6.11
N ILE A 314 -11.68 -22.58 -6.84
CA ILE A 314 -11.93 -22.43 -8.28
C ILE A 314 -10.71 -22.76 -9.14
N ILE A 315 -9.50 -22.60 -8.60
CA ILE A 315 -8.26 -22.90 -9.34
C ILE A 315 -7.25 -23.59 -8.42
N ALA A 316 -6.78 -24.76 -8.86
CA ALA A 316 -5.68 -25.48 -8.24
C ALA A 316 -4.44 -25.50 -9.16
N PRO A 317 -3.22 -25.59 -8.59
CA PRO A 317 -1.99 -25.73 -9.37
C PRO A 317 -2.07 -26.86 -10.39
N ARG A 318 -1.73 -26.55 -11.65
CA ARG A 318 -1.68 -27.52 -12.75
C ARG A 318 -0.34 -27.50 -13.47
N PHE A 319 0.34 -26.36 -13.51
CA PHE A 319 1.61 -26.21 -14.20
C PHE A 319 2.77 -26.13 -13.21
N PRO A 320 4.00 -26.56 -13.58
CA PRO A 320 5.14 -26.62 -12.66
C PRO A 320 5.48 -25.31 -11.93
N TRP A 321 5.21 -24.17 -12.55
CA TRP A 321 5.44 -22.85 -11.98
C TRP A 321 4.43 -22.46 -10.89
N GLU A 322 3.39 -23.28 -10.65
CA GLU A 322 2.32 -23.05 -9.67
C GLU A 322 2.35 -24.08 -8.51
N PHE A 323 3.17 -25.14 -8.61
CA PHE A 323 3.04 -26.35 -7.78
C PHE A 323 3.17 -26.13 -6.28
N VAL A 324 3.97 -25.15 -5.84
CA VAL A 324 4.11 -24.83 -4.42
C VAL A 324 2.84 -24.12 -3.94
N GLN A 325 2.46 -23.04 -4.61
CA GLN A 325 1.25 -22.27 -4.36
C GLN A 325 0.95 -21.34 -5.54
N MET A 326 -0.29 -20.91 -5.64
CA MET A 326 -0.72 -19.82 -6.52
C MET A 326 -1.66 -18.86 -5.77
N GLY A 327 -1.84 -17.65 -6.30
CA GLY A 327 -2.80 -16.68 -5.77
C GLY A 327 -3.11 -15.60 -6.80
N ASN A 328 -4.11 -14.78 -6.52
CA ASN A 328 -4.38 -13.57 -7.29
C ASN A 328 -3.37 -12.47 -6.90
N CYS A 329 -2.88 -11.76 -7.92
CA CYS A 329 -2.07 -10.57 -7.75
C CYS A 329 -2.93 -9.44 -7.18
N GLY A 330 -4.01 -9.09 -7.90
CA GLY A 330 -4.94 -8.03 -7.51
C GLY A 330 -6.38 -8.37 -7.86
N SER A 331 -7.21 -7.34 -7.95
CA SER A 331 -8.62 -7.47 -8.31
C SER A 331 -8.83 -7.97 -9.73
N PRO A 332 -9.84 -8.82 -9.97
CA PRO A 332 -10.26 -9.21 -11.31
C PRO A 332 -10.63 -7.99 -12.16
N ILE A 333 -10.30 -8.03 -13.44
CA ILE A 333 -10.53 -6.95 -14.39
C ILE A 333 -11.62 -7.39 -15.36
N GLU A 334 -12.70 -6.63 -15.45
CA GLU A 334 -13.78 -6.92 -16.39
C GLU A 334 -13.33 -6.64 -17.82
N ILE A 335 -13.37 -7.67 -18.67
CA ILE A 335 -13.18 -7.54 -20.12
C ILE A 335 -14.41 -8.09 -20.86
N ALA A 336 -14.37 -8.07 -22.20
CA ALA A 336 -15.49 -8.56 -23.01
C ALA A 336 -15.69 -10.08 -22.84
N GLU A 337 -14.59 -10.82 -22.72
CA GLU A 337 -14.54 -12.28 -22.68
C GLU A 337 -14.81 -12.89 -21.30
N GLY A 338 -14.72 -12.09 -20.22
CA GLY A 338 -14.81 -12.60 -18.86
C GLY A 338 -14.16 -11.69 -17.83
N TRP A 339 -13.79 -12.28 -16.70
CA TRP A 339 -12.95 -11.65 -15.69
C TRP A 339 -11.50 -12.07 -15.91
N LEU A 340 -10.67 -11.15 -16.38
CA LEU A 340 -9.23 -11.36 -16.46
C LEU A 340 -8.63 -11.23 -15.06
N VAL A 341 -7.93 -12.27 -14.61
CA VAL A 341 -7.27 -12.28 -13.31
C VAL A 341 -5.77 -12.46 -13.52
N ILE A 342 -4.99 -11.51 -13.04
CA ILE A 342 -3.54 -11.66 -12.96
C ILE A 342 -3.22 -12.46 -11.71
N VAL A 343 -2.44 -13.52 -11.89
CA VAL A 343 -2.12 -14.49 -10.84
C VAL A 343 -0.63 -14.59 -10.65
N HIS A 344 -0.19 -14.89 -9.43
CA HIS A 344 1.17 -15.33 -9.16
C HIS A 344 1.20 -16.84 -8.93
N GLY A 345 2.32 -17.46 -9.27
CA GLY A 345 2.61 -18.87 -9.03
C GLY A 345 4.02 -19.04 -8.49
N VAL A 346 4.20 -20.02 -7.62
CA VAL A 346 5.49 -20.34 -7.00
C VAL A 346 6.00 -21.69 -7.49
N GLY A 347 7.12 -21.63 -8.19
CA GLY A 347 7.82 -22.79 -8.75
C GLY A 347 9.01 -23.25 -7.91
N THR A 348 9.97 -23.90 -8.58
CA THR A 348 11.19 -24.42 -7.96
C THR A 348 12.03 -23.30 -7.34
N VAL A 349 12.67 -23.61 -6.20
CA VAL A 349 13.54 -22.67 -5.46
C VAL A 349 12.82 -21.35 -5.15
N ARG A 350 11.51 -21.42 -4.87
CA ARG A 350 10.66 -20.26 -4.56
C ARG A 350 10.70 -19.18 -5.66
N ASN A 351 10.80 -19.58 -6.94
CA ASN A 351 10.61 -18.64 -8.05
C ASN A 351 9.15 -18.17 -8.09
N TYR A 352 8.92 -16.88 -7.81
CA TYR A 352 7.62 -16.24 -7.97
C TYR A 352 7.51 -15.68 -9.38
N CYS A 353 6.50 -16.15 -10.10
CA CYS A 353 6.20 -15.77 -11.47
C CYS A 353 4.78 -15.22 -11.56
N ILE A 354 4.51 -14.41 -12.59
CA ILE A 354 3.16 -13.90 -12.91
C ILE A 354 2.61 -14.64 -14.12
N GLY A 355 1.33 -15.01 -14.06
CA GLY A 355 0.53 -15.51 -15.17
C GLY A 355 -0.84 -14.85 -15.19
N ALA A 356 -1.77 -15.41 -15.95
CA ALA A 356 -3.15 -14.94 -16.00
C ALA A 356 -4.15 -16.09 -16.18
N CYS A 357 -5.37 -15.85 -15.73
CA CYS A 357 -6.52 -16.69 -16.04
C CYS A 357 -7.75 -15.87 -16.39
N LEU A 358 -8.73 -16.53 -17.00
CA LEU A 358 -10.01 -15.96 -17.37
C LEU A 358 -11.12 -16.74 -16.65
N LEU A 359 -11.96 -16.04 -15.89
CA LEU A 359 -13.17 -16.59 -15.29
C LEU A 359 -14.40 -16.15 -16.09
N ASP A 360 -15.47 -16.94 -16.04
CA ASP A 360 -16.73 -16.58 -16.70
C ASP A 360 -17.34 -15.32 -16.08
N LYS A 361 -17.83 -14.42 -16.95
CA LYS A 361 -18.32 -13.09 -16.57
C LYS A 361 -19.52 -13.14 -15.63
N ASN A 362 -20.41 -14.11 -15.85
CA ASN A 362 -21.67 -14.26 -15.12
C ASN A 362 -21.52 -15.25 -13.97
N ASP A 363 -20.65 -16.25 -14.11
CA ASP A 363 -20.41 -17.28 -13.12
C ASP A 363 -18.90 -17.45 -12.83
N PRO A 364 -18.33 -16.61 -11.94
CA PRO A 364 -16.90 -16.63 -11.65
C PRO A 364 -16.39 -17.92 -10.97
N LEU A 365 -17.27 -18.89 -10.67
CA LEU A 365 -16.87 -20.25 -10.28
C LEU A 365 -16.22 -21.02 -11.44
N LYS A 366 -16.48 -20.62 -12.69
CA LYS A 366 -15.99 -21.28 -13.88
C LYS A 366 -14.69 -20.64 -14.36
N LEU A 367 -13.60 -21.39 -14.24
CA LEU A 367 -12.36 -21.11 -14.96
C LEU A 367 -12.54 -21.43 -16.44
N LEU A 368 -12.44 -20.43 -17.30
CA LEU A 368 -12.56 -20.58 -18.76
C LEU A 368 -11.23 -20.96 -19.40
N ALA A 369 -10.15 -20.29 -19.01
CA ALA A 369 -8.82 -20.53 -19.55
C ALA A 369 -7.73 -20.02 -18.60
N ARG A 370 -6.50 -20.53 -18.72
CA ARG A 370 -5.32 -19.95 -18.04
C ARG A 370 -4.03 -20.16 -18.80
N THR A 371 -3.02 -19.34 -18.50
CA THR A 371 -1.71 -19.43 -19.13
C THR A 371 -0.94 -20.67 -18.66
N PRO A 372 -0.51 -21.59 -19.56
CA PRO A 372 0.25 -22.78 -19.19
C PRO A 372 1.71 -22.50 -18.81
N ARG A 373 2.19 -21.31 -19.15
CA ARG A 373 3.53 -20.80 -18.84
C ARG A 373 3.41 -19.42 -18.20
N PRO A 374 4.37 -19.00 -17.37
CA PRO A 374 4.40 -17.64 -16.88
C PRO A 374 4.36 -16.61 -18.01
N VAL A 375 3.59 -15.55 -17.79
CA VAL A 375 3.60 -14.31 -18.58
C VAL A 375 4.86 -13.51 -18.26
N LEU A 376 5.23 -13.44 -16.97
CA LEU A 376 6.45 -12.82 -16.49
C LEU A 376 7.14 -13.74 -15.48
N ALA A 377 8.46 -13.86 -15.59
CA ALA A 377 9.30 -14.58 -14.66
C ALA A 377 10.53 -13.73 -14.32
N PRO A 378 11.18 -13.95 -13.16
CA PRO A 378 12.39 -13.23 -12.79
C PRO A 378 13.47 -13.39 -13.87
N SER A 379 14.05 -12.27 -14.29
CA SER A 379 15.20 -12.28 -15.21
C SER A 379 16.44 -12.80 -14.48
N PRO A 380 17.28 -13.63 -15.11
CA PRO A 380 18.57 -14.02 -14.53
C PRO A 380 19.48 -12.83 -14.16
N HIS A 381 19.26 -11.67 -14.78
CA HIS A 381 20.01 -10.44 -14.57
C HIS A 381 19.37 -9.48 -13.55
N GLU A 382 18.10 -9.69 -13.20
CA GLU A 382 17.31 -8.80 -12.32
C GLU A 382 16.54 -9.62 -11.27
N ARG A 383 17.25 -10.58 -10.66
CA ARG A 383 16.68 -11.50 -9.65
C ARG A 383 17.19 -11.25 -8.23
N ASP A 384 18.18 -10.37 -8.07
CA ASP A 384 18.79 -10.08 -6.79
C ASP A 384 18.05 -8.92 -6.11
N GLY A 385 17.82 -9.03 -4.80
CA GLY A 385 17.08 -8.06 -4.02
C GLY A 385 16.72 -8.59 -2.64
N TYR A 386 15.82 -7.88 -1.95
CA TYR A 386 15.34 -8.23 -0.61
C TYR A 386 14.80 -9.67 -0.54
N VAL A 387 14.03 -10.09 -1.54
CA VAL A 387 13.66 -11.50 -1.76
C VAL A 387 14.04 -11.89 -3.18
N PRO A 388 15.12 -12.69 -3.36
CA PRO A 388 15.56 -13.07 -4.70
C PRO A 388 14.54 -13.92 -5.47
N ASN A 389 14.62 -13.87 -6.80
CA ASN A 389 13.78 -14.66 -7.71
C ASN A 389 12.27 -14.39 -7.59
N VAL A 390 11.90 -13.12 -7.41
CA VAL A 390 10.50 -12.69 -7.31
C VAL A 390 10.15 -11.65 -8.37
N VAL A 391 9.08 -11.92 -9.11
CA VAL A 391 8.25 -10.88 -9.73
C VAL A 391 6.85 -10.97 -9.14
N TYR A 392 6.28 -9.82 -8.77
CA TYR A 392 4.99 -9.77 -8.08
C TYR A 392 4.18 -8.54 -8.47
N SER A 393 2.86 -8.58 -8.38
CA SER A 393 2.01 -7.40 -8.59
C SER A 393 0.82 -7.48 -7.64
N CYS A 394 0.24 -6.33 -7.31
CA CYS A 394 -0.98 -6.22 -6.52
C CYS A 394 -2.16 -5.66 -7.33
N GLY A 395 -1.99 -5.44 -8.64
CA GLY A 395 -3.05 -4.96 -9.52
C GLY A 395 -2.55 -4.49 -10.87
N ALA A 396 -3.44 -4.51 -11.85
CA ALA A 396 -3.19 -4.05 -13.22
C ALA A 396 -4.40 -3.25 -13.72
N ILE A 397 -4.20 -2.46 -14.76
CA ILE A 397 -5.27 -1.71 -15.44
C ILE A 397 -5.43 -2.26 -16.85
N VAL A 398 -6.66 -2.34 -17.34
CA VAL A 398 -6.93 -2.58 -18.77
C VAL A 398 -7.61 -1.34 -19.34
N GLN A 399 -7.06 -0.83 -20.44
CA GLN A 399 -7.65 0.25 -21.23
C GLN A 399 -7.75 -0.21 -22.68
N GLY A 400 -8.98 -0.31 -23.20
CA GLY A 400 -9.23 -0.91 -24.51
C GLY A 400 -8.79 -2.38 -24.57
N ARG A 401 -7.86 -2.71 -25.48
CA ARG A 401 -7.27 -4.06 -25.65
C ARG A 401 -5.83 -4.16 -25.14
N THR A 402 -5.42 -3.24 -24.28
CA THR A 402 -4.07 -3.23 -23.70
C THR A 402 -4.13 -3.24 -22.18
N MET A 403 -3.36 -4.15 -21.57
CA MET A 403 -3.12 -4.21 -20.14
C MET A 403 -1.87 -3.40 -19.80
N PHE A 404 -1.96 -2.59 -18.75
CA PHE A 404 -0.85 -1.98 -18.04
C PHE A 404 -0.58 -2.75 -16.73
N LEU A 405 0.63 -3.30 -16.60
CA LEU A 405 1.05 -4.12 -15.48
C LEU A 405 2.25 -3.47 -14.79
N PRO A 406 2.04 -2.73 -13.68
CA PRO A 406 3.11 -2.45 -12.75
C PRO A 406 3.45 -3.72 -11.96
N TYR A 407 4.74 -3.99 -11.73
CA TYR A 407 5.19 -5.16 -11.00
C TYR A 407 6.47 -4.89 -10.19
N ALA A 408 6.56 -5.55 -9.05
CA ALA A 408 7.72 -5.64 -8.18
C ALA A 408 8.80 -6.54 -8.79
N VAL A 409 10.05 -6.17 -8.55
CA VAL A 409 11.23 -7.00 -8.82
C VAL A 409 11.99 -7.22 -7.52
N ALA A 410 12.17 -8.49 -7.16
CA ALA A 410 12.93 -8.97 -6.01
C ALA A 410 12.59 -8.30 -4.66
N ASP A 411 11.32 -7.93 -4.46
CA ASP A 411 10.82 -7.16 -3.31
C ASP A 411 11.66 -5.91 -3.00
N SER A 412 12.16 -5.23 -4.04
CA SER A 412 13.08 -4.09 -3.90
C SER A 412 12.61 -2.84 -4.62
N PHE A 413 12.19 -2.97 -5.88
CA PHE A 413 11.77 -1.84 -6.70
C PHE A 413 10.59 -2.23 -7.61
N THR A 414 9.97 -1.23 -8.23
CA THR A 414 8.87 -1.42 -9.18
C THR A 414 9.30 -1.12 -10.61
N ALA A 415 8.86 -1.96 -11.54
CA ALA A 415 9.01 -1.81 -12.99
C ALA A 415 7.63 -1.91 -13.67
N PHE A 416 7.59 -1.69 -14.99
CA PHE A 416 6.33 -1.59 -15.73
C PHE A 416 6.38 -2.36 -17.05
N ALA A 417 5.29 -3.04 -17.36
CA ALA A 417 5.09 -3.73 -18.63
C ALA A 417 3.67 -3.51 -19.17
N THR A 418 3.49 -3.79 -20.46
CA THR A 418 2.18 -3.86 -21.10
C THR A 418 2.00 -5.14 -21.89
N ALA A 419 0.76 -5.57 -22.07
CA ALA A 419 0.41 -6.71 -22.90
C ALA A 419 -0.85 -6.42 -23.72
N SER A 420 -0.94 -6.97 -24.93
CA SER A 420 -2.22 -7.05 -25.64
C SER A 420 -3.11 -8.11 -24.98
N ILE A 421 -4.38 -7.79 -24.75
CA ILE A 421 -5.36 -8.76 -24.24
C ILE A 421 -5.54 -9.90 -25.24
N ASP A 422 -5.59 -9.60 -26.55
CA ASP A 422 -5.73 -10.63 -27.59
C ASP A 422 -4.57 -11.61 -27.57
N ASN A 423 -3.34 -11.11 -27.42
CA ASN A 423 -2.17 -11.97 -27.30
C ASN A 423 -2.19 -12.78 -26.01
N LEU A 424 -2.57 -12.18 -24.88
CA LEU A 424 -2.67 -12.87 -23.60
C LEU A 424 -3.69 -14.01 -23.65
N LEU A 425 -4.85 -13.78 -24.26
CA LEU A 425 -5.90 -14.80 -24.44
C LEU A 425 -5.46 -15.90 -25.41
N SER A 426 -4.75 -15.56 -26.50
CA SER A 426 -4.31 -16.53 -27.50
C SER A 426 -3.36 -17.61 -26.98
N VAL A 427 -2.71 -17.39 -25.84
CA VAL A 427 -1.76 -18.33 -25.22
C VAL A 427 -2.37 -19.11 -24.05
N MET A 428 -3.63 -18.87 -23.69
CA MET A 428 -4.32 -19.62 -22.63
C MET A 428 -4.87 -20.96 -23.16
N GLU A 429 -5.02 -21.93 -22.27
CA GLU A 429 -5.64 -23.24 -22.53
C GLU A 429 -6.85 -23.54 -21.64
#